data_AF-A0A6A1UH66-F1
#
_entry.id   AF-A0A6A1UH66-F1
#
_cell.length_a   1.000
_cell.length_b   1.000
_cell.length_c   1.000
_cell.angle_alpha   90.00
_cell.angle_beta   90.00
_cell.angle_gamma   90.00
#
_symmetry.space_group_name_H-M   'P 1'
#
loop_
_entity.id
_entity.type
_entity.pdbx_description
1 polymer ?
#
loop_
_entity_poly.entity_id
_entity_poly.type
_entity_poly.pdbx_seq_one_letter_code
_entity_poly.pdbx_strand_id
1 'polypeptide(L)'
;MESSSLASSSWMILGLLLAIGTIVQLADARGFYVIGDSLVDSGNNNYLATTARADAPPYGIDYPTHRPTGRFSNGLNIPDLISWCTCTEYINGFTIAFLGQQLGSEFILPYLSPELTGQRLLSGANFASAGIGILNDTGIQFVSTWRP
;
A
#
# COMPACT_ATOMS: atom_id res chain seq x y z
N MET A 1 52.44 -5.35 -27.82
CA MET A 1 51.45 -4.26 -27.94
C MET A 1 50.02 -4.78 -28.09
N GLU A 2 49.80 -5.96 -28.69
CA GLU A 2 48.45 -6.55 -28.84
C GLU A 2 47.85 -7.14 -27.54
N SER A 3 48.69 -7.65 -26.63
CA SER A 3 48.21 -8.20 -25.34
C SER A 3 47.65 -7.12 -24.41
N SER A 4 48.23 -5.91 -24.42
CA SER A 4 47.76 -4.76 -23.64
C SER A 4 46.45 -4.19 -24.17
N SER A 5 46.20 -4.24 -25.49
CA SER A 5 44.94 -3.78 -26.07
C SER A 5 43.80 -4.75 -25.80
N LEU A 6 44.05 -6.07 -25.84
CA LEU A 6 43.05 -7.09 -25.51
C LEU A 6 42.59 -7.03 -24.05
N ALA A 7 43.54 -6.77 -23.13
CA ALA A 7 43.24 -6.56 -21.72
C ALA A 7 42.34 -5.32 -21.52
N SER A 8 42.67 -4.20 -22.16
CA SER A 8 41.87 -2.95 -22.10
C SER A 8 40.43 -3.16 -22.58
N SER A 9 40.24 -3.84 -23.71
CA SER A 9 38.91 -4.15 -24.26
C SER A 9 38.08 -5.01 -23.31
N SER A 10 38.72 -5.96 -22.61
CA SER A 10 38.04 -6.87 -21.68
C SER A 10 37.52 -6.13 -20.45
N TRP A 11 38.31 -5.19 -19.92
CA TRP A 11 37.88 -4.33 -18.81
C TRP A 11 36.75 -3.38 -19.20
N MET A 12 36.77 -2.85 -20.43
CA MET A 12 35.67 -2.02 -20.95
C MET A 12 34.37 -2.82 -21.08
N ILE A 13 34.43 -4.06 -21.57
CA ILE A 13 33.27 -4.93 -21.70
C ILE A 13 32.73 -5.30 -20.31
N LEU A 14 33.60 -5.64 -19.36
CA LEU A 14 33.19 -5.94 -17.99
C LEU A 14 32.53 -4.72 -17.32
N GLY A 15 33.11 -3.53 -17.49
CA GLY A 15 32.53 -2.28 -16.99
C GLY A 15 31.16 -1.99 -17.59
N LEU A 16 30.98 -2.24 -18.89
CA LEU A 16 29.70 -2.09 -19.58
C LEU A 16 28.67 -3.12 -19.10
N LEU A 17 29.06 -4.39 -18.92
CA LEU A 17 28.17 -5.44 -18.39
C LEU A 17 27.73 -5.16 -16.96
N LEU A 18 28.62 -4.66 -16.11
CA LEU A 18 28.29 -4.25 -14.75
C LEU A 18 27.34 -3.03 -14.75
N ALA A 19 27.57 -2.05 -15.62
CA ALA A 19 26.68 -0.90 -15.76
C ALA A 19 25.29 -1.26 -16.30
N ILE A 20 25.21 -2.21 -17.24
CA ILE A 20 23.92 -2.72 -17.73
C ILE A 20 23.20 -3.50 -16.62
N GLY A 21 23.92 -4.32 -15.86
CA GLY A 21 23.38 -5.09 -14.75
C GLY A 21 22.74 -4.24 -13.64
N THR A 22 23.28 -3.04 -13.35
CA THR A 22 22.70 -2.12 -12.37
C THR A 22 21.47 -1.37 -12.89
N ILE A 23 21.40 -1.08 -14.20
CA ILE A 23 20.24 -0.40 -14.80
C ILE A 23 19.01 -1.33 -14.83
N VAL A 24 19.21 -2.63 -15.05
CA VAL A 24 18.11 -3.62 -15.12
C VAL A 24 17.39 -3.82 -13.78
N GLN A 25 18.05 -3.58 -12.64
CA GLN A 25 17.43 -3.78 -11.31
C GLN A 25 16.47 -2.66 -10.87
N LEU A 26 16.35 -1.56 -11.63
CA LEU A 26 15.46 -0.44 -11.25
C LEU A 26 13.99 -0.60 -11.68
N ALA A 27 13.67 -1.62 -12.48
CA ALA A 27 12.37 -1.71 -13.15
C ALA A 27 11.51 -2.87 -12.62
N ASP A 28 11.02 -2.79 -11.38
CA ASP A 28 9.88 -3.61 -10.96
C ASP A 28 9.01 -3.01 -9.83
N ALA A 29 8.91 -1.68 -9.74
CA ALA A 29 7.95 -1.06 -8.83
C ALA A 29 6.54 -1.03 -9.46
N ARG A 30 5.77 -2.10 -9.29
CA ARG A 30 4.33 -2.09 -9.60
C ARG A 30 3.57 -1.39 -8.48
N GLY A 31 3.00 -0.22 -8.77
CA GLY A 31 2.16 0.51 -7.81
C GLY A 31 0.82 -0.17 -7.60
N PHE A 32 0.36 -0.26 -6.35
CA PHE A 32 -0.95 -0.83 -5.99
C PHE A 32 -1.92 0.27 -5.54
N TYR A 33 -2.93 0.55 -6.36
CA TYR A 33 -3.90 1.62 -6.12
C TYR A 33 -5.29 1.04 -5.86
N VAL A 34 -5.91 1.50 -4.77
CA VAL A 34 -7.20 0.98 -4.30
C VAL A 34 -8.24 2.07 -4.43
N ILE A 35 -9.37 1.77 -5.08
CA ILE A 35 -10.49 2.69 -5.25
C ILE A 35 -11.75 1.92 -4.85
N GLY A 36 -12.65 2.54 -4.09
CA GLY A 36 -13.89 1.91 -3.67
C GLY A 36 -14.58 2.62 -2.52
N ASP A 37 -15.37 1.86 -1.76
CA ASP A 37 -16.16 2.33 -0.63
C ASP A 37 -15.57 1.87 0.72
N SER A 38 -16.40 1.89 1.76
CA SER A 38 -16.08 1.42 3.11
C SER A 38 -15.41 0.04 3.18
N LEU A 39 -15.74 -0.90 2.29
CA LEU A 39 -15.23 -2.28 2.32
C LEU A 39 -13.73 -2.36 2.07
N VAL A 40 -13.19 -1.35 1.40
CA VAL A 40 -11.78 -1.26 1.03
C VAL A 40 -11.12 0.01 1.56
N ASP A 41 -11.83 0.84 2.33
CA ASP A 41 -11.29 2.02 3.00
C ASP A 41 -10.28 1.63 4.09
N SER A 42 -9.09 2.22 4.05
CA SER A 42 -8.02 2.03 5.04
C SER A 42 -7.96 3.12 6.12
N GLY A 43 -8.91 4.08 6.09
CA GLY A 43 -9.03 5.17 7.05
C GLY A 43 -9.03 6.57 6.44
N ASN A 44 -9.36 6.73 5.14
CA ASN A 44 -9.48 8.05 4.52
C ASN A 44 -10.53 8.91 5.22
N ASN A 45 -11.61 8.30 5.68
CA ASN A 45 -12.70 9.00 6.34
C ASN A 45 -12.29 9.65 7.67
N ASN A 46 -11.17 9.25 8.27
CA ASN A 46 -10.64 9.91 9.45
C ASN A 46 -10.12 11.33 9.15
N TYR A 47 -9.85 11.63 7.87
CA TYR A 47 -9.35 12.92 7.41
C TYR A 47 -10.45 13.79 6.76
N LEU A 48 -11.66 13.27 6.58
CA LEU A 48 -12.79 13.96 5.95
C LEU A 48 -13.79 14.44 7.00
N ALA A 49 -14.55 15.51 6.72
CA ALA A 49 -15.63 15.97 7.61
C ALA A 49 -16.90 15.11 7.43
N THR A 50 -16.85 13.85 7.84
CA THR A 50 -17.94 12.86 7.73
C THR A 50 -18.23 12.16 9.07
N THR A 51 -19.45 11.65 9.23
CA THR A 51 -19.86 10.78 10.34
C THR A 51 -19.61 9.30 10.04
N ALA A 52 -19.40 8.93 8.77
CA ALA A 52 -19.04 7.57 8.38
C ALA A 52 -17.56 7.33 8.72
N ARG A 53 -17.23 7.08 9.99
CA ARG A 53 -15.87 6.80 10.46
C ARG A 53 -15.82 5.46 11.18
N ALA A 54 -14.67 4.80 11.08
CA ALA A 54 -14.38 3.55 11.79
C ALA A 54 -13.19 3.73 12.75
N ASP A 55 -13.24 4.81 13.52
CA ASP A 55 -12.23 5.26 14.51
C ASP A 55 -12.63 4.96 15.97
N ALA A 56 -13.73 4.23 16.18
CA ALA A 56 -14.23 3.82 17.49
C ALA A 56 -14.49 2.30 17.56
N PRO A 57 -14.57 1.70 18.77
CA PRO A 57 -15.04 0.32 18.91
C PRO A 57 -16.42 0.13 18.26
N PRO A 58 -16.71 -1.03 17.64
CA PRO A 58 -15.96 -2.30 17.71
C PRO A 58 -14.83 -2.46 16.68
N TYR A 59 -14.50 -1.43 15.90
CA TYR A 59 -13.52 -1.56 14.83
C TYR A 59 -12.09 -1.75 15.36
N GLY A 60 -11.29 -2.57 14.68
CA GLY A 60 -9.89 -2.79 15.02
C GLY A 60 -9.60 -3.72 16.21
N ILE A 61 -10.59 -4.44 16.75
CA ILE A 61 -10.39 -5.40 17.86
C ILE A 61 -9.42 -6.53 17.48
N ASP A 62 -9.52 -7.05 16.26
CA ASP A 62 -8.70 -8.14 15.73
C ASP A 62 -7.46 -7.62 14.98
N TYR A 63 -7.29 -6.29 14.91
CA TYR A 63 -6.10 -5.69 14.30
C TYR A 63 -4.90 -5.87 15.25
N PRO A 64 -3.65 -6.02 14.76
CA PRO A 64 -2.49 -6.26 15.62
C PRO A 64 -2.29 -5.23 16.75
N THR A 65 -2.67 -3.98 16.53
CA THR A 65 -2.60 -2.91 17.54
C THR A 65 -3.78 -2.92 18.52
N HIS A 66 -4.81 -3.73 18.27
CA HIS A 66 -6.07 -3.81 19.03
C HIS A 66 -6.74 -2.44 19.22
N ARG A 67 -6.59 -1.56 18.23
CA ARG A 67 -7.10 -0.18 18.22
C ARG A 67 -7.85 0.08 16.92
N PRO A 68 -8.88 0.96 16.93
CA PRO A 68 -9.53 1.40 15.71
C PRO A 68 -8.53 2.01 14.74
N THR A 69 -8.58 1.59 13.48
CA THR A 69 -7.64 2.03 12.43
C THR A 69 -8.27 2.90 11.36
N GLY A 70 -9.60 3.10 11.38
CA GLY A 70 -10.34 3.72 10.27
C GLY A 70 -10.83 2.72 9.21
N ARG A 71 -10.49 1.43 9.33
CA ARG A 71 -11.05 0.36 8.52
C ARG A 71 -12.43 -0.04 9.06
N PHE A 72 -13.40 -0.21 8.17
CA PHE A 72 -14.74 -0.71 8.50
C PHE A 72 -14.74 -2.24 8.72
N SER A 73 -13.82 -2.72 9.56
CA SER A 73 -13.59 -4.12 9.90
C SER A 73 -13.01 -4.23 11.32
N ASN A 74 -13.10 -5.41 11.91
CA ASN A 74 -12.39 -5.69 13.18
C ASN A 74 -10.88 -5.80 12.97
N GLY A 75 -10.40 -6.02 11.75
CA GLY A 75 -8.98 -6.25 11.44
C GLY A 75 -8.60 -5.74 10.06
N LEU A 76 -7.84 -6.56 9.33
CA LEU A 76 -7.41 -6.26 7.96
C LEU A 76 -8.60 -6.31 6.97
N ASN A 77 -8.56 -5.46 5.95
CA ASN A 77 -9.48 -5.50 4.83
C ASN A 77 -8.87 -6.23 3.62
N ILE A 78 -9.65 -6.46 2.56
CA ILE A 78 -9.18 -7.17 1.36
C ILE A 78 -7.92 -6.54 0.75
N PRO A 79 -7.82 -5.20 0.58
CA PRO A 79 -6.58 -4.55 0.13
C PRO A 79 -5.37 -4.85 0.99
N ASP A 80 -5.50 -4.91 2.31
CA ASP A 80 -4.39 -5.25 3.19
C ASP A 80 -3.92 -6.69 2.96
N LEU A 81 -4.86 -7.62 2.77
CA LEU A 81 -4.55 -9.02 2.47
C LEU A 81 -3.89 -9.18 1.10
N ILE A 82 -4.38 -8.47 0.09
CA ILE A 82 -3.76 -8.45 -1.24
C ILE A 82 -2.36 -7.87 -1.15
N SER A 83 -2.21 -6.69 -0.53
CA SER A 83 -0.92 -6.03 -0.33
C SER A 83 0.06 -6.96 0.38
N TRP A 84 -0.39 -7.65 1.42
CA TRP A 84 0.41 -8.61 2.17
C TRP A 84 0.82 -9.83 1.33
N CYS A 85 -0.09 -10.40 0.54
CA CYS A 85 0.20 -11.50 -0.38
C CYS A 85 1.18 -11.08 -1.48
N THR A 86 0.97 -9.91 -2.10
CA THR A 86 1.82 -9.41 -3.18
C THR A 86 3.20 -8.97 -2.70
N CYS A 87 3.32 -8.45 -1.47
CA CYS A 87 4.63 -8.20 -0.85
C CYS A 87 5.38 -9.50 -0.52
N THR A 88 4.64 -10.58 -0.23
CA THR A 88 5.21 -11.92 0.03
C THR A 88 5.69 -12.59 -1.26
N GLU A 89 5.08 -12.28 -2.41
CA GLU A 89 5.48 -12.81 -3.72
C GLU A 89 6.86 -12.28 -4.19
N TYR A 90 7.36 -11.19 -3.59
CA TYR A 90 8.63 -10.57 -3.99
C TYR A 90 9.88 -11.09 -3.26
N ILE A 91 9.75 -11.96 -2.26
CA ILE A 91 10.91 -12.62 -1.61
C ILE A 91 10.99 -14.08 -2.04
N ASN A 92 11.66 -14.33 -3.17
CA ASN A 92 12.21 -15.63 -3.56
C ASN A 92 11.24 -16.84 -3.61
N GLY A 93 9.96 -16.64 -3.96
CA GLY A 93 9.06 -17.75 -4.33
C GLY A 93 8.77 -18.79 -3.23
N PHE A 94 9.07 -18.49 -1.96
CA PHE A 94 8.78 -19.36 -0.82
C PHE A 94 7.79 -18.67 0.12
N THR A 95 6.55 -19.17 0.13
CA THR A 95 5.44 -18.63 0.89
C THR A 95 5.74 -18.60 2.39
N ILE A 96 6.06 -17.43 2.94
CA ILE A 96 5.89 -17.16 4.36
C ILE A 96 5.12 -15.87 4.53
N ALA A 97 3.82 -16.00 4.32
CA ALA A 97 2.86 -14.95 4.58
C ALA A 97 3.03 -14.39 6.02
N PHE A 98 3.43 -15.21 6.98
CA PHE A 98 3.69 -14.77 8.36
C PHE A 98 4.86 -13.78 8.56
N LEU A 99 5.81 -13.62 7.62
CA LEU A 99 6.96 -12.72 7.81
C LEU A 99 6.71 -11.27 7.32
N GLY A 100 5.65 -11.02 6.54
CA GLY A 100 5.33 -9.67 6.07
C GLY A 100 5.09 -8.65 7.19
N GLN A 101 4.56 -9.10 8.35
CA GLN A 101 4.41 -8.27 9.54
C GLN A 101 5.73 -7.91 10.21
N GLN A 102 6.76 -8.76 10.10
CA GLN A 102 8.08 -8.52 10.70
C GLN A 102 9.02 -7.71 9.81
N LEU A 103 8.80 -7.75 8.49
CA LEU A 103 9.64 -7.06 7.51
C LEU A 103 9.18 -5.63 7.18
N GLY A 104 8.15 -5.12 7.84
CA GLY A 104 7.76 -3.71 7.69
C GLY A 104 7.27 -3.36 6.29
N SER A 105 6.65 -4.31 5.57
CA SER A 105 5.89 -3.94 4.37
C SER A 105 4.71 -3.10 4.82
N GLU A 106 4.83 -1.78 4.66
CA GLU A 106 3.78 -0.85 5.05
C GLU A 106 2.53 -1.14 4.22
N PHE A 107 1.42 -1.43 4.91
CA PHE A 107 0.11 -1.51 4.25
C PHE A 107 -0.15 -0.20 3.49
N ILE A 108 -0.91 -0.28 2.40
CA ILE A 108 -1.22 0.91 1.61
C ILE A 108 -1.91 1.96 2.48
N LEU A 109 -1.31 3.14 2.51
CA LEU A 109 -1.81 4.25 3.32
C LEU A 109 -3.06 4.88 2.69
N PRO A 110 -3.95 5.45 3.53
CA PRO A 110 -5.01 6.33 3.06
C PRO A 110 -4.41 7.47 2.23
N TYR A 111 -5.03 7.80 1.10
CA TYR A 111 -4.62 8.90 0.22
C TYR A 111 -4.48 10.23 0.98
N LEU A 112 -5.36 10.46 1.95
CA LEU A 112 -5.38 11.69 2.76
C LEU A 112 -4.38 11.67 3.93
N SER A 113 -3.64 10.58 4.12
CA SER A 113 -2.64 10.49 5.19
C SER A 113 -1.46 11.42 4.91
N PRO A 114 -0.99 12.22 5.90
CA PRO A 114 0.21 13.03 5.76
C PRO A 114 1.49 12.18 5.58
N GLU A 115 1.42 10.90 5.90
CA GLU A 115 2.53 9.95 5.76
C GLU A 115 2.70 9.43 4.33
N LEU A 116 1.71 9.65 3.45
CA LEU A 116 1.73 9.25 2.05
C LEU A 116 2.49 10.29 1.20
N THR A 117 3.81 10.23 1.23
CA THR A 117 4.68 11.19 0.51
C THR A 117 5.77 10.48 -0.31
N GLY A 118 6.25 11.15 -1.35
CA GLY A 118 7.40 10.73 -2.15
C GLY A 118 7.25 9.31 -2.72
N GLN A 119 8.18 8.43 -2.35
CA GLN A 119 8.22 7.05 -2.82
C GLN A 119 7.00 6.22 -2.38
N ARG A 120 6.39 6.52 -1.23
CA ARG A 120 5.22 5.77 -0.75
C ARG A 120 4.01 5.94 -1.65
N LEU A 121 3.79 7.15 -2.18
CA LEU A 121 2.73 7.40 -3.15
C LEU A 121 2.96 6.63 -4.46
N LEU A 122 4.22 6.53 -4.91
CA LEU A 122 4.57 5.79 -6.13
C LEU A 122 4.37 4.27 -5.95
N SER A 123 4.57 3.75 -4.75
CA SER A 123 4.30 2.35 -4.40
C SER A 123 2.81 2.01 -4.33
N GLY A 124 1.94 3.00 -4.12
CA GLY A 124 0.50 2.80 -4.07
C GLY A 124 -0.23 3.72 -3.10
N ALA A 125 -1.54 3.85 -3.29
CA ALA A 125 -2.39 4.66 -2.42
C ALA A 125 -3.82 4.12 -2.39
N ASN A 126 -4.48 4.28 -1.24
CA ASN A 126 -5.88 3.92 -1.07
C ASN A 126 -6.75 5.17 -1.16
N PHE A 127 -7.60 5.26 -2.17
CA PHE A 127 -8.54 6.35 -2.43
C PHE A 127 -9.98 6.00 -2.01
N ALA A 128 -10.20 4.84 -1.41
CA ALA A 128 -11.54 4.42 -1.03
C ALA A 128 -12.08 5.23 0.16
N SER A 129 -13.38 5.45 0.20
CA SER A 129 -14.01 6.29 1.22
C SER A 129 -15.39 5.77 1.57
N ALA A 130 -15.70 5.64 2.86
CA ALA A 130 -17.06 5.30 3.27
C ALA A 130 -18.03 6.47 3.05
N GLY A 131 -19.28 6.15 2.72
CA GLY A 131 -20.28 7.17 2.39
C GLY A 131 -20.15 7.74 0.97
N ILE A 132 -19.24 7.22 0.14
CA ILE A 132 -19.31 7.39 -1.31
C ILE A 132 -20.57 6.68 -1.84
N GLY A 133 -21.34 7.37 -2.67
CA GLY A 133 -22.50 6.82 -3.33
C GLY A 133 -22.67 7.39 -4.73
N ILE A 134 -23.42 6.68 -5.57
CA ILE A 134 -23.70 7.08 -6.97
C ILE A 134 -24.46 8.42 -7.03
N LEU A 135 -25.20 8.75 -5.97
CA LEU A 135 -26.00 9.96 -5.86
C LEU A 135 -25.47 10.82 -4.71
N ASN A 136 -25.42 12.14 -4.92
CA ASN A 136 -24.96 13.11 -3.91
C ASN A 136 -25.77 13.01 -2.60
N ASP A 137 -27.03 12.57 -2.69
CA ASP A 137 -27.98 12.46 -1.58
C ASP A 137 -27.71 11.25 -0.66
N THR A 138 -27.02 10.20 -1.12
CA THR A 138 -26.77 9.00 -0.30
C THR A 138 -25.62 9.17 0.68
N GLY A 139 -24.67 10.09 0.43
CA GLY A 139 -23.60 10.42 1.38
C GLY A 139 -24.11 11.17 2.62
N ILE A 140 -25.25 11.84 2.50
CA ILE A 140 -25.84 12.69 3.56
C ILE A 140 -26.63 11.86 4.59
N GLN A 141 -27.02 10.62 4.26
CA GLN A 141 -27.85 9.79 5.14
C GLN A 141 -27.14 9.34 6.42
N PHE A 142 -25.80 9.42 6.48
CA PHE A 142 -25.05 9.12 7.70
C PHE A 142 -25.09 10.24 8.76
N VAL A 143 -25.67 11.41 8.44
CA VAL A 143 -25.85 12.52 9.40
C VAL A 143 -27.12 12.34 10.26
N SER A 144 -28.12 11.59 9.80
CA SER A 144 -29.46 11.59 10.42
C SER A 144 -29.82 10.43 11.35
N THR A 145 -28.95 9.42 11.54
CA THR A 145 -29.32 8.20 12.30
C THR A 145 -28.98 8.24 13.79
N TRP A 146 -28.25 9.26 14.28
CA TRP A 146 -28.09 9.50 15.71
C TRP A 146 -29.00 10.64 16.16
N ARG A 147 -30.18 10.29 16.69
CA ARG A 147 -30.90 11.15 17.64
C ARG A 147 -30.82 10.51 19.02
N PRO A 148 -30.44 11.27 20.07
CA PRO A 148 -30.37 10.79 21.44
C PRO A 148 -31.76 10.41 22.00
#